data_AF-A0A644UHZ0-F1
#
_entry.id   AF-A0A644UHZ0-F1
#
_cell.length_a   1.000
_cell.length_b   1.000
_cell.length_c   1.000
_cell.angle_alpha   90.00
_cell.angle_beta   90.00
_cell.angle_gamma   90.00
#
_symmetry.space_group_name_H-M   'P 1'
#
loop_
_entity.id
_entity.type
_entity.pdbx_description
1 polymer ?
#
loop_
_entity_poly.entity_id
_entity_poly.type
_entity_poly.pdbx_seq_one_letter_code
_entity_poly.pdbx_strand_id
1 'polypeptide(L)'
;MKKLLIAFLFTISVVSFVNAQKIFSCENRYDADFMVYVVKNRYDADLLVFKVSNQYDVDTDGRWYFVENRYDADKKIWFAENRYDADLLIFIVENRYDAGWRNRSKMHLVF
;
A
#
# COMPACT_ATOMS: atom_id res chain seq x y z
N MET A 1 -13.41 -42.16 1.14
CA MET A 1 -13.06 -41.26 0.02
C MET A 1 -13.61 -39.84 0.17
N LYS A 2 -14.86 -39.62 0.63
CA LYS A 2 -15.42 -38.27 0.85
C LYS A 2 -14.68 -37.43 1.92
N LYS A 3 -14.12 -38.07 2.96
CA LYS A 3 -13.34 -37.39 4.03
C LYS A 3 -12.01 -36.80 3.55
N LEU A 4 -11.37 -37.42 2.55
CA LEU A 4 -10.14 -36.90 1.93
C LEU A 4 -10.43 -35.69 1.03
N LEU A 5 -11.61 -35.66 0.40
CA LEU A 5 -12.07 -34.55 -0.44
C LEU A 5 -12.41 -33.29 0.38
N ILE A 6 -12.93 -33.47 1.60
CA ILE A 6 -13.21 -32.36 2.54
C ILE A 6 -11.89 -31.80 3.13
N ALA A 7 -10.90 -32.66 3.40
CA ALA A 7 -9.58 -32.22 3.84
C ALA A 7 -8.84 -31.41 2.77
N PHE A 8 -8.99 -31.78 1.49
CA PHE A 8 -8.40 -31.05 0.36
C PHE A 8 -9.07 -29.68 0.13
N LEU A 9 -10.38 -29.56 0.40
CA LEU A 9 -11.10 -28.27 0.31
C LEU A 9 -10.66 -27.27 1.39
N PHE A 10 -10.24 -27.75 2.57
CA PHE A 10 -9.85 -26.89 3.70
C PHE A 10 -8.39 -26.38 3.60
N THR A 11 -7.55 -27.01 2.78
CA THR A 11 -6.15 -26.60 2.58
C THR A 11 -5.96 -25.47 1.56
N ILE A 12 -6.97 -25.20 0.72
CA ILE A 12 -6.89 -24.15 -0.32
C ILE A 12 -7.23 -22.75 0.25
N SER A 13 -7.86 -22.66 1.43
CA SER A 13 -8.35 -21.40 2.00
C SER A 13 -7.32 -20.52 2.72
N VAL A 14 -6.02 -20.85 2.70
CA VAL A 14 -4.99 -20.13 3.50
C VAL A 14 -3.91 -19.44 2.64
N VAL A 15 -4.09 -19.36 1.33
CA VAL A 15 -3.14 -18.61 0.49
C VAL A 15 -3.52 -17.12 0.48
N SER A 16 -3.34 -16.46 1.62
CA SER A 16 -3.31 -15.00 1.68
C SER A 16 -2.01 -14.53 1.02
N PHE A 17 -2.00 -14.45 -0.30
CA PHE A 17 -0.95 -13.76 -1.04
C PHE A 17 -1.08 -12.27 -0.76
N VAL A 18 -0.59 -11.82 0.39
CA VAL A 18 -0.44 -10.38 0.62
C VAL A 18 0.95 -9.98 0.16
N ASN A 19 1.06 -9.78 -1.16
CA ASN A 19 2.21 -9.20 -1.87
C ASN A 19 1.56 -8.40 -3.02
N ALA A 20 1.85 -7.13 -3.33
CA ALA A 20 2.95 -6.22 -3.04
C ALA A 20 2.36 -4.78 -3.03
N GLN A 21 3.14 -3.76 -2.66
CA GLN A 21 2.73 -2.36 -2.79
C GLN A 21 3.49 -1.70 -3.94
N LYS A 22 3.23 -2.16 -5.17
CA LYS A 22 3.64 -1.45 -6.38
C LYS A 22 2.68 -0.28 -6.59
N ILE A 23 3.22 0.92 -6.51
CA ILE A 23 2.46 2.16 -6.53
C ILE A 23 2.74 2.88 -7.85
N PHE A 24 1.68 3.23 -8.57
CA PHE A 24 1.79 4.14 -9.71
C PHE A 24 1.32 5.54 -9.30
N SER A 25 2.11 6.56 -9.62
CA SER A 25 1.74 7.96 -9.42
C SER A 25 0.99 8.46 -10.65
N CYS A 26 -0.32 8.66 -10.52
CA CYS A 26 -1.14 9.23 -11.59
C CYS A 26 -0.84 10.72 -11.78
N GLU A 27 -0.94 11.19 -13.02
CA GLU A 27 -0.90 12.62 -13.36
C GLU A 27 -2.27 13.30 -13.14
N ASN A 28 -3.36 12.53 -13.22
CA ASN A 28 -4.72 13.01 -13.03
C ASN A 28 -5.36 12.37 -11.82
N ARG A 29 -6.01 13.19 -10.99
CA ARG A 29 -6.70 12.76 -9.78
C ARG A 29 -7.81 11.74 -10.03
N TYR A 30 -8.47 11.80 -11.18
CA TYR A 30 -9.58 10.90 -11.51
C TYR A 30 -9.14 9.49 -11.91
N ASP A 31 -7.84 9.29 -12.17
CA ASP A 31 -7.26 7.99 -12.51
C ASP A 31 -6.74 7.22 -11.28
N ALA A 32 -6.75 7.86 -10.11
CA ALA A 32 -6.23 7.28 -8.87
C ALA A 32 -7.32 6.50 -8.12
N ASP A 33 -6.89 5.45 -7.44
CA ASP A 33 -7.74 4.67 -6.55
C ASP A 33 -8.01 5.44 -5.24
N PHE A 34 -7.03 6.22 -4.77
CA PHE A 34 -7.14 7.14 -3.64
C PHE A 34 -6.09 8.25 -3.69
N MET A 35 -6.33 9.32 -2.94
CA MET A 35 -5.47 10.50 -2.87
C MET A 35 -4.56 10.44 -1.64
N VAL A 36 -3.29 10.82 -1.82
CA VAL A 36 -2.31 10.87 -0.74
C VAL A 36 -1.77 12.27 -0.53
N TYR A 37 -1.50 12.66 0.71
CA TYR A 37 -0.80 13.90 1.03
C TYR A 37 0.45 13.63 1.85
N VAL A 38 1.59 14.17 1.40
CA VAL A 38 2.87 14.04 2.11
C VAL A 38 2.94 15.08 3.22
N VAL A 39 2.81 14.64 4.48
CA VAL A 39 2.91 15.53 5.64
C VAL A 39 4.38 15.85 5.96
N LYS A 40 4.61 17.00 6.60
CA LYS A 40 5.94 17.45 7.03
C LYS A 40 6.40 16.85 8.35
N ASN A 41 5.49 16.28 9.13
CA ASN A 41 5.76 15.75 10.45
C ASN A 41 5.28 14.29 10.55
N ARG A 42 6.15 13.39 11.00
CA ARG A 42 5.83 11.95 11.14
C ARG A 42 4.65 11.68 12.07
N TYR A 43 4.35 12.59 12.99
CA TYR A 43 3.24 12.44 13.95
C TYR A 43 1.86 12.68 13.32
N ASP A 44 1.81 13.39 12.20
CA ASP A 44 0.58 13.70 11.47
C ASP A 44 0.15 12.60 10.49
N ALA A 45 1.04 11.64 10.21
CA ALA A 45 0.82 10.63 9.19
C ALA A 45 -0.09 9.50 9.69
N ASP A 46 -0.90 8.99 8.75
CA ASP A 46 -1.60 7.72 8.88
C ASP A 46 -0.66 6.53 8.58
N LEU A 47 0.29 6.72 7.66
CA LEU A 47 1.27 5.72 7.22
C LEU A 47 2.68 6.31 7.10
N LEU A 48 3.67 5.65 7.69
CA LEU A 48 5.08 5.94 7.43
C LEU A 48 5.53 5.10 6.23
N VAL A 49 5.96 5.78 5.16
CA VAL A 49 6.28 5.16 3.88
C VAL A 49 7.78 5.15 3.67
N PHE A 50 8.37 3.97 3.47
CA PHE A 50 9.72 3.81 2.96
C PHE A 50 9.67 3.49 1.48
N LYS A 51 10.37 4.28 0.65
CA LYS A 51 10.48 4.03 -0.79
C LYS A 51 11.55 2.99 -1.04
N VAL A 52 11.16 1.83 -1.55
CA VAL A 52 12.12 0.77 -1.93
C VAL A 52 12.57 0.94 -3.37
N SER A 53 13.80 0.52 -3.68
CA SER A 53 14.37 0.52 -5.03
C SER A 53 14.17 -0.80 -5.78
N ASN A 54 13.75 -1.84 -5.07
CA ASN A 54 13.53 -3.17 -5.63
C ASN A 54 12.09 -3.62 -5.38
N GLN A 55 11.42 -4.08 -6.43
CA GLN A 55 10.06 -4.61 -6.37
C GLN A 55 9.91 -5.78 -5.39
N TYR A 56 10.99 -6.51 -5.09
CA TYR A 56 10.96 -7.62 -4.14
C TYR A 56 11.07 -7.18 -2.66
N ASP A 57 11.38 -5.90 -2.40
CA ASP A 57 11.55 -5.38 -1.03
C ASP A 57 10.29 -4.70 -0.46
N VAL A 58 9.17 -4.80 -1.17
CA VAL A 58 7.84 -4.29 -0.76
C VAL A 58 7.21 -5.06 0.39
N ASP A 59 6.27 -4.43 1.09
CA ASP A 59 5.41 -5.08 2.07
C ASP A 59 4.10 -4.32 2.26
N THR A 60 3.30 -4.84 3.19
CA THR A 60 2.00 -4.30 3.53
C THR A 60 2.04 -3.17 4.56
N ASP A 61 3.20 -2.95 5.17
CA ASP A 61 3.42 -2.05 6.29
C ASP A 61 4.22 -0.80 5.87
N GLY A 62 4.01 -0.34 4.63
CA GLY A 62 4.52 0.96 4.18
C GLY A 62 5.82 0.91 3.37
N ARG A 63 6.24 -0.25 2.86
CA ARG A 63 7.31 -0.31 1.85
C ARG A 63 6.75 -0.22 0.44
N TRP A 64 6.88 0.95 -0.18
CA TRP A 64 6.31 1.26 -1.49
C TRP A 64 7.37 1.18 -2.58
N TYR A 65 7.08 0.42 -3.64
CA TYR A 65 7.87 0.42 -4.88
C TYR A 65 7.12 1.23 -5.92
N PHE A 66 7.71 2.32 -6.39
CA PHE A 66 7.08 3.15 -7.42
C PHE A 66 7.38 2.59 -8.80
N VAL A 67 6.32 2.30 -9.56
CA VAL A 67 6.42 1.83 -10.95
C VAL A 67 6.09 2.95 -11.93
N GLU A 68 6.67 2.88 -13.13
CA GLU A 68 6.44 3.86 -14.20
C GLU A 68 5.23 3.51 -15.09
N ASN A 69 4.78 2.27 -15.07
CA ASN A 69 3.65 1.81 -15.87
C ASN A 69 2.45 1.51 -14.99
N ARG A 70 1.31 2.15 -15.29
CA ARG A 70 0.05 2.00 -14.55
C ARG A 70 -0.49 0.57 -14.52
N TYR A 71 -0.11 -0.27 -15.49
CA TYR A 71 -0.55 -1.66 -15.56
C TYR A 71 0.25 -2.60 -14.66
N ASP A 72 1.43 -2.15 -14.19
CA ASP A 72 2.28 -2.94 -13.29
C ASP A 72 1.99 -2.67 -11.81
N ALA A 73 1.19 -1.63 -11.52
CA ALA A 73 0.85 -1.21 -10.17
C ALA A 73 -0.30 -1.99 -9.57
N ASP A 74 -0.17 -2.24 -8.26
CA ASP A 74 -1.22 -2.81 -7.43
C ASP A 74 -2.20 -1.72 -6.98
N LYS A 75 -1.72 -0.48 -6.78
CA LYS A 75 -2.53 0.70 -6.48
C LYS A 75 -2.04 1.92 -7.26
N LYS A 76 -2.98 2.75 -7.66
CA LYS A 76 -2.76 4.04 -8.31
C LYS A 76 -3.08 5.15 -7.33
N ILE A 77 -2.15 6.05 -7.12
CA ILE A 77 -2.35 7.17 -6.20
C ILE A 77 -2.18 8.49 -6.93
N TRP A 78 -2.81 9.52 -6.42
CA TRP A 78 -2.54 10.89 -6.81
C TRP A 78 -2.06 11.68 -5.61
N PHE A 79 -0.99 12.46 -5.78
CA PHE A 79 -0.45 13.30 -4.72
C PHE A 79 -1.24 14.61 -4.65
N ALA A 80 -2.01 14.76 -3.56
CA ALA A 80 -2.79 15.95 -3.30
C ALA A 80 -1.93 17.16 -2.93
N GLU A 81 -2.40 18.34 -3.34
CA GLU A 81 -1.78 19.62 -3.00
C GLU A 81 -2.11 20.06 -1.57
N ASN A 82 -3.26 19.63 -1.03
CA ASN A 82 -3.73 19.96 0.31
C ASN A 82 -4.08 18.72 1.12
N ARG A 83 -3.86 18.81 2.44
CA ARG A 83 -4.17 17.73 3.40
C ARG A 83 -5.64 17.32 3.40
N TYR A 84 -6.55 18.26 3.17
CA TYR A 84 -7.99 18.03 3.24
C TYR A 84 -8.55 17.25 2.04
N ASP A 85 -7.81 17.23 0.93
CA ASP A 85 -8.21 16.50 -0.28
C ASP A 85 -7.72 15.05 -0.25
N ALA A 86 -6.87 14.67 0.71
CA ALA A 86 -6.28 13.34 0.76
C ALA A 86 -7.07 12.36 1.61
N ASP A 87 -7.22 11.14 1.08
CA ASP A 87 -7.75 10.00 1.81
C ASP A 87 -6.72 9.46 2.82
N LEU A 88 -5.43 9.48 2.46
CA LEU A 88 -4.33 8.95 3.25
C LEU A 88 -3.20 9.97 3.45
N LEU A 89 -2.81 10.19 4.71
CA LEU A 89 -1.67 11.04 5.04
C LEU A 89 -0.42 10.20 5.21
N ILE A 90 0.62 10.52 4.44
CA ILE A 90 1.88 9.75 4.46
C ILE A 90 3.04 10.62 4.90
N PHE A 91 4.00 10.02 5.60
CA PHE A 91 5.31 10.63 5.84
C PHE A 91 6.40 9.72 5.29
N ILE A 92 7.27 10.26 4.44
CA ILE A 92 8.34 9.48 3.81
C ILE A 92 9.50 9.37 4.81
N VAL A 93 9.89 8.13 5.13
CA VAL A 93 11.01 7.81 6.02
C VAL A 93 12.23 7.37 5.21
N GLU A 94 13.43 7.56 5.80
CA GLU A 94 14.70 7.18 5.18
C GLU A 94 15.15 5.76 5.56
N ASN A 95 14.59 5.18 6.62
CA ASN A 95 14.93 3.85 7.09
C ASN A 95 13.73 2.91 6.97
N ARG A 96 13.94 1.74 6.35
CA ARG A 96 12.90 0.71 6.20
C ARG A 96 12.28 0.27 7.52
N TYR A 97 13.03 0.32 8.62
CA TYR A 97 12.54 -0.09 9.94
C TYR A 97 11.59 0.93 10.58
N ASP A 98 11.51 2.15 10.05
CA ASP A 98 10.57 3.18 10.47
C ASP A 98 9.24 3.12 9.70
N ALA A 99 9.14 2.31 8.65
CA ALA A 99 7.91 2.15 7.88
C ALA A 99 6.83 1.46 8.75
N GLY A 100 5.58 1.89 8.60
CA GLY A 100 4.49 1.28 9.35
C GLY A 100 3.22 2.11 9.41
N TRP A 101 2.11 1.41 9.59
CA TRP A 101 0.81 2.01 9.85
C TRP A 101 0.76 2.66 11.23
N ARG A 102 0.43 3.95 11.26
CA ARG A 102 0.05 4.67 12.48
C ARG A 102 -1.46 4.65 12.69
N ASN A 103 -2.22 4.72 11.60
CA ASN A 103 -3.67 4.65 11.61
C ASN A 103 -4.17 3.42 10.84
N ARG A 104 -4.36 2.31 11.57
CA ARG A 104 -4.80 1.04 10.99
C ARG A 104 -6.21 1.06 10.41
N SER A 105 -7.06 2.02 10.81
CA SER A 105 -8.43 2.12 10.26
C SER A 105 -8.45 2.40 8.75
N LYS A 106 -7.38 3.00 8.22
CA LYS A 106 -7.22 3.36 6.80
C LYS A 106 -6.50 2.30 5.96
N MET A 107 -6.12 1.16 6.55
CA MET A 107 -5.45 0.08 5.82
C MET A 107 -6.24 -0.37 4.59
N HIS A 108 -7.58 -0.39 4.68
CA HIS A 108 -8.46 -0.78 3.58
C HIS A 108 -8.26 -0.01 2.25
N LEU A 109 -7.60 1.15 2.26
CA LEU A 109 -7.25 1.87 1.02
C LEU A 109 -6.17 1.12 0.21
N VAL A 110 -5.24 0.48 0.92
CA VAL A 110 -4.06 -0.18 0.33
C VAL A 110 -4.21 -1.70 0.23
N PHE A 111 -5.05 -2.31 1.07
CA PHE A 111 -5.37 -3.74 1.02
C PHE A 111 -6.58 -4.04 0.14
#